data_AF-A0A9D6V879-F1
#
_entry.id   AF-A0A9D6V879-F1
#
_cell.length_a   1.000
_cell.length_b   1.000
_cell.length_c   1.000
_cell.angle_alpha   90.00
_cell.angle_beta   90.00
_cell.angle_gamma   90.00
#
_symmetry.space_group_name_H-M   'P 1'
#
loop_
_entity.id
_entity.type
_entity.pdbx_description
1 polymer ?
#
loop_
_entity_poly.entity_id
_entity_poly.type
_entity_poly.pdbx_seq_one_letter_code
_entity_poly.pdbx_strand_id
1 'polypeptide(L)'
;MDDLEKSKVRLSHWIGHNLEHLKGYLEVAGLLETLGRSDIADRIRLGVGFVEQANQEFEQALSMLGGSVQPSGGMHNHSHSHEHSHGDEQHDHEHEHSHGHCGLHRHEHEHD
;
A
#
# COMPACT_ATOMS: atom_id res chain seq x y z
N MET A 1 -25.98 3.70 12.33
CA MET A 1 -25.89 4.34 11.00
C MET A 1 -26.83 3.61 10.07
N ASP A 2 -27.71 4.34 9.37
CA ASP A 2 -28.57 3.74 8.34
C ASP A 2 -27.77 3.42 7.07
N ASP A 3 -28.40 2.76 6.10
CA ASP A 3 -27.70 2.30 4.90
C ASP A 3 -27.35 3.45 3.93
N LEU A 4 -28.07 4.57 4.00
CA LEU A 4 -27.77 5.77 3.23
C LEU A 4 -26.45 6.38 3.70
N GLU A 5 -26.32 6.56 5.01
CA GLU A 5 -25.13 7.10 5.66
C GLU A 5 -23.92 6.17 5.47
N LYS A 6 -24.10 4.85 5.56
CA LYS A 6 -23.03 3.89 5.20
C LYS A 6 -22.60 4.01 3.74
N SER A 7 -23.53 4.30 2.84
CA SER A 7 -23.21 4.46 1.40
C SER A 7 -22.36 5.70 1.14
N LYS A 8 -22.65 6.82 1.82
CA LYS A 8 -21.81 8.03 1.76
C LYS A 8 -20.38 7.77 2.21
N VAL A 9 -20.21 7.08 3.33
CA VAL A 9 -18.88 6.71 3.87
C VAL A 9 -18.10 5.84 2.86
N ARG A 10 -18.76 4.83 2.28
CA ARG A 10 -18.13 3.94 1.29
C ARG A 10 -17.70 4.67 0.03
N LEU A 11 -18.57 5.52 -0.53
CA LEU A 11 -18.23 6.30 -1.73
C LEU A 11 -17.03 7.22 -1.47
N SER A 12 -17.04 7.95 -0.35
CA SER A 12 -15.91 8.81 0.01
C SER A 12 -14.61 8.02 0.21
N HIS A 13 -14.70 6.83 0.82
CA HIS A 13 -13.55 5.95 1.01
C HIS A 13 -12.99 5.43 -0.32
N TRP A 14 -13.85 4.97 -1.24
CA TRP A 14 -13.43 4.47 -2.55
C TRP A 14 -12.79 5.55 -3.40
N ILE A 15 -13.33 6.78 -3.40
CA ILE A 15 -12.70 7.92 -4.09
C ILE A 15 -11.28 8.13 -3.56
N GLY A 16 -11.12 8.23 -2.23
CA GLY A 16 -9.81 8.42 -1.61
C GLY A 16 -8.82 7.29 -1.94
N HIS A 17 -9.28 6.05 -1.84
CA HIS A 17 -8.46 4.86 -2.12
C HIS A 17 -8.03 4.77 -3.60
N ASN A 18 -8.94 5.08 -4.52
CA ASN A 18 -8.63 5.12 -5.94
C ASN A 18 -7.55 6.16 -6.24
N LEU A 19 -7.69 7.38 -5.69
CA LEU A 19 -6.70 8.46 -5.86
C LEU A 19 -5.31 8.09 -5.33
N GLU A 20 -5.24 7.39 -4.19
CA GLU A 20 -3.98 6.87 -3.64
C GLU A 20 -3.31 5.90 -4.62
N HIS A 21 -4.09 5.00 -5.22
CA HIS A 21 -3.58 4.02 -6.18
C HIS A 21 -3.18 4.61 -7.54
N LEU A 22 -3.83 5.69 -8.00
CA LEU A 22 -3.48 6.33 -9.27
C LEU A 22 -1.99 6.70 -9.34
N LYS A 23 -1.42 7.19 -8.23
CA LYS A 23 0.01 7.52 -8.17
C LYS A 23 0.88 6.30 -8.45
N GLY A 24 0.60 5.17 -7.80
CA GLY A 24 1.35 3.92 -8.01
C GLY A 24 1.20 3.39 -9.44
N TYR A 25 0.02 3.52 -10.05
CA TYR A 25 -0.19 3.14 -11.45
C TYR A 25 0.66 3.97 -12.41
N LEU A 26 0.75 5.29 -12.17
CA LEU A 26 1.57 6.19 -12.98
C LEU A 26 3.07 5.95 -12.81
N GLU A 27 3.52 5.63 -11.59
CA GLU A 27 4.91 5.23 -11.32
C GLU A 27 5.28 3.96 -12.11
N VAL A 28 4.41 2.95 -12.11
CA VAL A 28 4.61 1.72 -12.88
C VAL A 28 4.61 1.98 -14.38
N ALA A 29 3.69 2.83 -14.88
CA ALA A 29 3.67 3.22 -16.29
C ALA A 29 4.97 3.93 -16.71
N GLY A 30 5.46 4.85 -15.87
CA GLY A 30 6.74 5.53 -16.10
C GLY A 30 7.92 4.57 -16.13
N LEU A 31 7.98 3.61 -15.20
CA LEU A 31 9.02 2.57 -15.21
C LEU A 31 8.99 1.75 -16.51
N LEU A 32 7.82 1.28 -16.93
CA LEU A 32 7.67 0.50 -18.16
C LEU A 32 8.07 1.28 -19.41
N GLU A 33 7.78 2.58 -19.45
CA GLU A 33 8.22 3.46 -20.53
C GLU A 33 9.76 3.55 -20.59
N THR A 34 10.44 3.71 -19.44
CA THR A 34 11.92 3.70 -19.41
C THR A 34 12.54 2.36 -19.85
N LEU A 35 11.78 1.27 -19.74
CA LEU A 35 12.18 -0.07 -20.21
C LEU A 35 11.80 -0.32 -21.69
N GLY A 36 11.31 0.69 -22.40
CA GLY A 36 10.88 0.59 -23.80
C GLY A 36 9.61 -0.23 -24.00
N ARG A 37 8.75 -0.33 -22.99
CA ARG A 37 7.43 -0.99 -23.04
C ARG A 37 6.31 0.06 -23.07
N SER A 38 6.39 1.00 -24.00
CA SER A 38 5.47 2.14 -24.10
C SER A 38 4.02 1.71 -24.34
N ASP A 39 3.80 0.64 -25.10
CA ASP A 39 2.48 0.07 -25.36
C ASP A 39 1.78 -0.39 -24.06
N ILE A 40 2.51 -1.04 -23.17
CA ILE A 40 1.99 -1.47 -21.86
C ILE A 40 1.75 -0.25 -20.96
N ALA A 41 2.70 0.70 -20.93
CA ALA A 41 2.56 1.94 -20.16
C ALA A 41 1.30 2.72 -20.58
N ASP A 42 1.01 2.79 -21.87
CA ASP A 42 -0.18 3.45 -22.41
C ASP A 42 -1.48 2.75 -22.00
N ARG A 43 -1.47 1.40 -21.90
CA ARG A 43 -2.63 0.67 -21.38
C ARG A 43 -2.88 0.94 -19.90
N ILE A 44 -1.83 1.10 -19.10
CA ILE A 44 -1.96 1.45 -17.68
C ILE A 44 -2.52 2.89 -17.55
N ARG A 45 -2.01 3.84 -18.33
CA ARG A 45 -2.52 5.22 -18.36
C ARG A 45 -3.98 5.30 -18.79
N LEU A 46 -4.39 4.47 -19.76
CA LEU A 46 -5.80 4.34 -20.12
C LEU A 46 -6.64 3.82 -18.93
N GLY A 47 -6.12 2.84 -18.20
CA GLY A 47 -6.75 2.34 -16.97
C GLY A 47 -6.92 3.41 -15.90
N VAL A 48 -5.89 4.25 -15.68
CA VAL A 48 -5.95 5.42 -14.79
C VAL A 48 -7.12 6.33 -15.19
N GLY A 49 -7.26 6.64 -16.48
CA GLY A 49 -8.37 7.46 -16.97
C GLY A 49 -9.76 6.88 -16.69
N PHE A 50 -9.92 5.55 -16.72
CA PHE A 50 -11.19 4.91 -16.34
C PHE A 50 -11.47 5.01 -14.83
N VAL A 51 -10.45 4.91 -13.99
CA VAL A 51 -10.60 5.07 -12.54
C VAL A 51 -10.96 6.53 -12.19
N GLU A 52 -10.34 7.50 -12.87
CA GLU A 52 -10.70 8.91 -12.72
C GLU A 52 -12.16 9.18 -13.12
N GLN A 53 -12.63 8.60 -14.24
CA GLN A 53 -14.03 8.69 -14.64
C GLN A 53 -14.96 8.06 -13.59
N ALA A 54 -14.61 6.88 -13.06
CA ALA A 54 -15.39 6.26 -11.99
C ALA A 54 -15.47 7.15 -10.74
N ASN A 55 -14.38 7.82 -10.36
CA ASN A 55 -14.38 8.76 -9.24
C ASN A 55 -15.32 9.95 -9.50
N GLN A 56 -15.36 10.50 -10.71
CA GLN A 56 -16.30 11.58 -11.06
C GLN A 56 -17.76 11.13 -10.91
N GLU A 57 -18.10 9.91 -11.31
CA GLU A 57 -19.43 9.35 -11.11
C GLU A 57 -19.74 9.11 -9.62
N PHE A 58 -18.75 8.69 -8.82
CA PHE A 58 -18.91 8.55 -7.37
C PHE A 58 -19.11 9.89 -6.67
N GLU A 59 -18.41 10.94 -7.10
CA GLU A 59 -18.58 12.29 -6.58
C GLU A 59 -19.98 12.83 -6.87
N GLN A 60 -20.48 12.64 -8.09
CA GLN A 60 -21.86 12.98 -8.47
C GLN A 60 -22.87 12.22 -7.62
N ALA A 61 -22.70 10.90 -7.48
CA ALA A 61 -23.57 10.09 -6.63
C ALA A 61 -23.54 10.57 -5.17
N LEU A 62 -22.36 10.86 -4.61
CA LEU A 62 -22.23 11.37 -3.25
C LEU A 62 -22.96 12.72 -3.08
N SER A 63 -22.85 13.61 -4.06
CA SER A 63 -23.57 14.88 -4.09
C SER A 63 -25.09 14.68 -4.10
N MET A 64 -25.61 13.75 -4.91
CA MET A 64 -27.03 13.41 -4.95
C MET A 64 -27.55 12.83 -3.63
N LEU A 65 -26.70 12.15 -2.86
CA LEU A 65 -27.03 11.66 -1.51
C LEU A 65 -26.97 12.78 -0.45
N GLY A 66 -26.56 14.00 -0.81
CA GLY A 66 -26.38 15.13 0.10
C GLY A 66 -25.07 15.05 0.91
N GLY A 67 -24.06 14.35 0.40
CA GLY A 67 -22.72 14.29 0.97
C GLY A 67 -21.73 15.19 0.22
N SER A 68 -20.61 15.51 0.88
CA SER A 68 -19.42 16.11 0.26
C SER A 68 -18.24 15.17 0.42
N VAL A 69 -17.31 15.14 -0.53
CA VAL A 69 -16.06 14.37 -0.39
C VAL A 69 -15.34 14.89 0.85
N GLN A 70 -15.18 14.03 1.86
CA GLN A 70 -14.31 14.36 2.98
C GLN A 70 -12.89 13.95 2.57
N PRO A 71 -11.87 14.81 2.77
CA PRO A 71 -10.50 14.40 2.59
C PRO A 71 -10.27 13.19 3.49
N SER A 72 -9.84 12.08 2.87
CA SER A 72 -9.67 10.78 3.52
C SER A 72 -8.58 10.89 4.60
N GLY A 73 -8.98 11.33 5.80
CA GLY A 73 -8.15 11.45 7.00
C GLY A 73 -8.32 10.29 7.97
N GLY A 74 -8.96 9.20 7.53
CA GLY A 74 -9.16 7.99 8.31
C GLY A 74 -8.20 6.91 7.87
N MET A 75 -6.95 6.98 8.34
CA MET A 75 -6.02 5.84 8.28
C MET A 75 -6.56 4.72 9.16
N HIS A 76 -7.43 3.87 8.61
CA HIS A 76 -7.77 2.61 9.24
C HIS A 76 -6.63 1.63 9.00
N ASN A 77 -5.59 1.72 9.84
CA ASN A 77 -4.65 0.64 10.04
C ASN A 77 -5.43 -0.57 10.57
N HIS A 78 -5.79 -1.50 9.69
CA HIS A 78 -6.10 -2.86 10.12
C HIS A 78 -4.79 -3.56 10.45
N SER A 79 -4.25 -3.23 11.63
CA SER A 79 -3.28 -4.08 12.30
C SER A 79 -4.01 -5.39 12.64
N HIS A 80 -3.84 -6.40 11.80
CA HIS A 80 -4.16 -7.76 12.20
C HIS A 80 -3.12 -8.18 13.25
N SER A 81 -3.47 -7.98 14.51
CA SER A 81 -2.82 -8.66 15.63
C SER A 81 -2.99 -10.16 15.40
N HIS A 82 -2.00 -10.81 14.82
CA HIS A 82 -1.89 -12.27 14.92
C HIS A 82 -1.57 -12.59 16.38
N GLU A 83 -2.60 -12.90 17.16
CA GLU A 83 -2.43 -13.56 18.45
C GLU A 83 -1.81 -14.94 18.20
N HIS A 84 -0.49 -15.03 18.32
CA HIS A 84 0.18 -16.30 18.51
C HIS A 84 0.00 -16.72 19.96
N SER A 85 -0.97 -17.60 20.19
CA SER A 85 -1.02 -18.40 21.42
C SER A 85 0.17 -19.36 21.41
N HIS A 86 1.29 -18.93 21.99
CA HIS A 86 2.36 -19.83 22.39
C HIS A 86 2.01 -20.38 23.78
N GLY A 87 1.69 -21.66 23.82
CA GLY A 87 1.60 -22.43 25.05
C GLY A 87 2.95 -22.39 25.77
N ASP A 88 2.85 -22.17 27.07
CA ASP A 88 3.88 -22.15 28.09
C ASP A 88 4.70 -23.47 28.07
N GLU A 89 5.92 -23.43 27.54
CA GLU A 89 6.97 -24.40 27.89
C GLU A 89 8.21 -23.61 28.30
N GLN A 90 8.39 -23.50 29.61
CA GLN A 90 9.50 -22.85 30.28
C GLN A 90 10.81 -23.52 29.89
N HIS A 91 11.73 -22.74 29.32
CA HIS A 91 13.13 -23.09 29.24
C HIS A 91 13.96 -21.92 29.76
N ASP A 92 14.42 -22.06 31.01
CA ASP A 92 15.45 -21.23 31.60
C ASP A 92 16.77 -21.42 30.86
N HIS A 93 17.23 -20.38 30.19
CA HIS A 93 18.63 -20.26 29.79
C HIS A 93 19.16 -18.87 30.13
N GLU A 94 19.92 -18.81 31.22
CA GLU A 94 20.79 -17.70 31.56
C GLU A 94 21.86 -17.57 30.46
N HIS A 95 21.93 -16.41 29.81
CA HIS A 95 22.99 -16.09 28.86
C HIS A 95 23.82 -14.91 29.38
N GLU A 96 24.96 -15.25 29.98
CA GLU A 96 26.04 -14.30 30.27
C GLU A 96 26.67 -13.80 28.97
N HIS A 97 26.87 -12.48 28.88
CA HIS A 97 27.62 -11.84 27.82
C HIS A 97 29.12 -11.94 28.09
N SER A 98 29.86 -12.61 27.20
CA SER A 98 31.33 -12.53 27.14
C SER A 98 31.80 -12.18 25.74
N HIS A 99 32.66 -11.16 25.69
CA HIS A 99 33.27 -10.60 24.49
C HIS A 99 34.13 -11.60 23.73
N GLY A 100 34.05 -11.57 22.40
CA GLY A 100 34.94 -12.32 21.52
C GLY A 100 35.07 -11.68 20.14
N HIS A 101 35.94 -10.69 20.05
CA HIS A 101 36.53 -10.20 18.80
C HIS A 101 37.11 -11.37 18.01
N CYS A 102 36.76 -11.55 16.73
CA CYS A 102 37.59 -12.23 15.73
C CYS A 102 37.10 -11.83 14.33
N GLY A 103 37.78 -10.85 13.72
CA GLY A 103 37.66 -10.57 12.31
C GLY A 103 38.50 -11.56 11.50
N LEU A 104 37.95 -12.04 10.40
CA LEU A 104 38.70 -12.65 9.29
C LEU A 104 37.96 -12.30 7.99
N HIS A 105 38.39 -11.21 7.37
CA HIS A 105 38.09 -10.90 5.98
C HIS A 105 39.00 -11.73 5.08
N ARG A 106 38.41 -12.48 4.15
CA ARG A 106 39.10 -13.11 3.02
C ARG A 106 38.64 -12.42 1.74
N HIS A 107 39.56 -11.84 0.99
CA HIS A 107 39.42 -11.64 -0.46
C HIS A 107 40.82 -11.61 -1.07
N GLU A 108 41.14 -12.67 -1.80
CA GLU A 108 42.35 -12.77 -2.61
C GLU A 108 42.12 -12.00 -3.92
N HIS A 109 43.10 -11.20 -4.32
CA HIS A 109 43.11 -10.39 -5.54
C HIS A 109 44.13 -11.03 -6.48
N GLU A 110 43.67 -11.63 -7.58
CA GLU A 110 44.50 -12.16 -8.66
C GLU A 110 45.10 -11.01 -9.48
N HIS A 111 46.40 -11.08 -9.76
CA HIS A 111 47.10 -10.30 -10.78
C HIS A 111 48.02 -11.26 -11.52
N ASP A 112 47.73 -11.49 -12.81
CA ASP A 112 48.71 -11.39 -13.92
C ASP A 112 47.93 -11.21 -15.24
#